data_AF-A0A4S4LIB0-F1
#
_entry.id   AF-A0A4S4LIB0-F1
#
_cell.length_a   1.000
_cell.length_b   1.000
_cell.length_c   1.000
_cell.angle_alpha   90.00
_cell.angle_beta   90.00
_cell.angle_gamma   90.00
#
_symmetry.space_group_name_H-M   'P 1'
#
loop_
_entity.id
_entity.type
_entity.pdbx_description
1 polymer ?
#
loop_
_entity_poly.entity_id
_entity_poly.type
_entity_poly.pdbx_seq_one_letter_code
_entity_poly.pdbx_strand_id
1 'polypeptide(L)' 'MKGEILFDGRPLPSYKLADIRRATAILHQDHPVYPFPLRENIMIGQPERERTEKEKRRLCRAVPSGLEIG' A
#
# COMPACT_ATOMS: atom_id res chain seq x y z
N MET A 1 1.30 30.79 7.67
CA MET A 1 -0.06 30.23 7.76
C MET A 1 0.01 28.92 8.54
N LYS A 2 -0.94 28.66 9.44
CA LYS A 2 -1.13 27.33 10.05
C LYS A 2 -2.35 26.69 9.41
N GLY A 3 -2.24 25.43 9.00
CA GLY A 3 -3.34 24.60 8.52
C GLY A 3 -3.49 23.39 9.44
N GLU A 4 -4.69 22.81 9.45
CA GLU A 4 -4.98 21.56 10.15
C GLU A 4 -5.49 20.52 9.15
N ILE A 5 -5.11 19.27 9.38
CA ILE A 5 -5.59 18.12 8.61
C ILE A 5 -6.44 17.31 9.56
N LEU A 6 -7.68 17.03 9.14
CA LEU A 6 -8.61 16.18 9.87
C LEU A 6 -8.70 14.81 9.19
N PHE A 7 -8.81 13.76 9.99
CA PHE A 7 -9.16 12.41 9.57
C PHE A 7 -10.36 11.99 10.41
N ASP A 8 -11.47 11.60 9.78
CA ASP A 8 -12.75 11.34 10.45
C ASP A 8 -13.19 12.43 11.44
N GLY A 9 -12.98 13.70 11.07
CA GLY A 9 -13.36 14.86 11.89
C GLY A 9 -12.47 15.14 13.11
N ARG A 10 -11.38 14.38 13.31
CA ARG A 10 -10.40 14.61 14.37
C ARG A 10 -9.06 15.04 13.78
N PRO A 11 -8.24 15.85 14.48
CA PRO A 11 -6.91 16.21 14.00
C PRO A 11 -6.08 14.96 13.70
N LEU A 12 -5.49 14.87 12.50
CA LEU A 12 -4.65 13.75 12.10
C LEU A 12 -3.53 13.42 13.11
N PRO A 13 -2.86 14.41 13.77
CA PRO A 13 -1.86 14.12 14.80
C PRO A 13 -2.40 13.44 16.07
N SER A 14 -3.73 13.36 16.24
CA SER A 14 -4.34 12.65 17.38
C SER A 14 -4.35 11.13 17.23
N TYR A 15 -4.09 10.61 16.02
CA TYR A 15 -4.03 9.18 15.74
C TYR A 15 -2.62 8.63 15.91
N LYS A 16 -2.49 7.34 16.24
CA LYS A 16 -1.20 6.67 16.15
C LYS A 16 -0.81 6.54 14.68
N LEU A 17 0.44 6.89 14.36
CA LEU A 17 0.94 6.82 12.99
C LEU A 17 0.82 5.42 12.36
N ALA A 18 1.00 4.37 13.17
CA ALA A 18 0.85 2.98 12.72
C ALA A 18 -0.57 2.65 12.25
N ASP A 19 -1.59 3.21 12.91
CA ASP A 19 -3.00 2.96 12.58
C ASP A 19 -3.38 3.67 11.28
N ILE A 20 -2.95 4.94 11.11
CA ILE A 20 -3.14 5.67 9.85
C ILE A 20 -2.46 4.95 8.68
N ARG A 21 -1.22 4.49 8.86
CA ARG A 21 -0.49 3.74 7.83
C ARG A 21 -1.17 2.42 7.48
N ARG A 22 -1.74 1.72 8.47
CA ARG A 22 -2.47 0.46 8.27
C ARG A 22 -3.80 0.67 7.53
N ALA A 23 -4.45 1.81 7.75
CA ALA A 23 -5.73 2.17 7.14
C ALA A 23 -5.59 2.80 5.73
N THR A 24 -4.37 3.10 5.28
CA THR A 24 -4.12 3.83 4.02
C THR A 24 -3.31 2.98 3.05
N ALA A 25 -3.61 3.09 1.76
CA ALA A 25 -2.75 2.63 0.68
C ALA A 25 -2.19 3.83 -0.08
N ILE A 26 -0.90 3.80 -0.42
CA ILE A 26 -0.23 4.87 -1.18
C ILE A 26 0.19 4.31 -2.52
N LEU A 27 -0.22 4.98 -3.60
CA LEU A 27 0.27 4.74 -4.95
C LEU A 27 1.09 5.95 -5.38
N HIS A 28 2.35 5.73 -5.70
CA HIS A 28 3.24 6.77 -6.20
C HIS A 28 3.13 6.88 -7.72
N GLN A 29 3.31 8.08 -8.28
CA GLN A 29 3.39 8.29 -9.73
C GLN A 29 4.60 7.57 -10.32
N ASP A 30 5.78 7.81 -9.72
CA ASP A 30 6.97 7.00 -9.97
C ASP A 30 6.99 5.85 -8.96
N HIS A 31 6.91 4.62 -9.46
CA HIS A 31 6.83 3.43 -8.62
C HIS A 31 8.07 2.53 -8.80
N PRO A 32 9.13 2.73 -8.00
CA PRO A 32 10.29 1.85 -8.04
C PRO A 32 9.89 0.46 -7.53
N VAL A 33 10.06 -0.54 -8.37
CA VAL A 33 9.86 -1.94 -8.02
C VAL A 33 11.15 -2.46 -7.38
N TYR A 34 11.05 -3.16 -6.26
CA TYR A 34 12.21 -3.83 -5.68
C TYR A 34 12.77 -4.86 -6.67
N PRO A 35 14.10 -5.14 -6.67
CA PRO A 35 14.74 -6.12 -7.56
C PRO A 35 14.43 -7.58 -7.17
N PHE A 36 13.17 -7.84 -6.87
CA PHE A 36 12.56 -9.12 -6.56
C PHE A 36 11.44 -9.39 -7.56
N PRO A 37 10.99 -10.65 -7.68
CA PRO A 37 9.83 -10.97 -8.51
C PRO A 37 8.60 -10.09 -8.18
N LEU A 38 7.82 -9.73 -9.21
CA LEU A 38 6.61 -8.89 -9.05
C LEU A 38 5.67 -9.43 -7.95
N ARG A 39 5.52 -10.75 -7.84
CA ARG A 39 4.72 -11.37 -6.78
C ARG A 39 5.15 -10.95 -5.37
N GLU A 40 6.45 -10.80 -5.15
CA GLU A 40 7.03 -10.45 -3.84
C GLU A 40 6.80 -8.97 -3.56
N ASN A 41 6.99 -8.11 -4.55
CA ASN A 41 6.60 -6.69 -4.49
C ASN A 41 5.12 -6.51 -4.07
N ILE A 42 4.20 -7.30 -4.63
CA ILE A 42 2.78 -7.23 -4.27
C ILE A 42 2.52 -7.73 -2.82
N MET A 43 3.31 -8.68 -2.32
CA MET A 43 3.11 -9.22 -0.97
C MET A 43 3.60 -8.26 0.13
N ILE A 44 4.55 -7.37 -0.18
CA ILE A 44 5.06 -6.36 0.76
C ILE A 44 3.94 -5.41 1.25
N GLY A 45 2.88 -5.21 0.46
CA GLY A 45 1.77 -4.33 0.85
C GLY A 45 0.94 -4.79 2.05
N GLN A 46 1.04 -6.06 2.49
CA GLN A 46 0.35 -6.57 3.69
C GLN A 46 1.18 -7.69 4.36
N PRO A 47 2.29 -7.36 5.04
CA PRO A 47 3.22 -8.36 5.56
C PRO A 47 2.67 -9.14 6.77
N GLU A 48 1.71 -8.57 7.51
CA GLU A 48 1.13 -9.19 8.71
C GLU A 48 0.07 -10.26 8.40
N ARG A 49 -0.35 -10.42 7.14
CA ARG A 49 -1.41 -11.37 6.76
C ARG A 49 -0.83 -12.52 5.96
N GLU A 50 -0.91 -13.73 6.52
CA GLU A 50 -0.65 -14.94 5.76
C GLU A 50 -1.72 -15.09 4.66
N ARG A 51 -1.28 -15.37 3.44
CA ARG A 51 -2.15 -15.51 2.25
C ARG A 51 -1.99 -16.89 1.65
N THR A 52 -3.10 -17.49 1.29
CA THR A 52 -3.12 -18.73 0.50
C THR A 52 -2.56 -18.48 -0.91
N GLU A 53 -2.05 -19.52 -1.56
CA GLU A 53 -1.57 -19.44 -2.96
C GLU A 53 -2.66 -18.96 -3.94
N LYS A 54 -3.93 -19.24 -3.63
CA LYS A 54 -5.08 -18.76 -4.39
C LYS A 54 -5.23 -17.25 -4.29
N GLU A 55 -5.07 -16.68 -3.09
CA GLU A 55 -5.12 -15.23 -2.87
C GLU A 55 -3.92 -14.54 -3.54
N LYS A 56 -2.71 -15.06 -3.35
CA LYS A 56 -1.49 -14.53 -4.01
C LYS A 56 -1.67 -14.46 -5.53
N ARG A 57 -2.21 -15.52 -6.14
CA ARG A 57 -2.48 -15.57 -7.59
C ARG A 57 -3.56 -14.58 -8.04
N ARG A 58 -4.60 -14.33 -7.24
CA ARG A 58 -5.62 -13.31 -7.55
C ARG A 58 -5.03 -11.91 -7.55
N LEU A 59 -4.21 -11.59 -6.55
CA LEU A 59 -3.53 -10.30 -6.43
C LEU A 59 -2.61 -10.03 -7.62
N CYS A 60 -1.81 -11.00 -8.05
CA CYS A 60 -0.95 -10.85 -9.22
C CYS A 60 -1.73 -10.58 -10.52
N ARG A 61 -2.96 -11.07 -10.64
CA ARG A 61 -3.82 -10.83 -11.81
C ARG A 61 -4.54 -9.48 -11.79
N ALA A 62 -4.70 -8.88 -10.61
CA ALA A 62 -5.38 -7.61 -10.44
C ALA A 62 -4.46 -6.41 -10.70
N VAL A 63 -3.15 -6.64 -10.86
CA VAL A 63 -2.19 -5.58 -11.20
C VAL A 63 -2.48 -5.07 -12.61
N PRO A 64 -2.80 -3.77 -12.77
CA PRO A 64 -3.00 -3.18 -14.09
C PRO A 64 -1.70 -3.25 -14.91
N SER A 65 -1.84 -3.53 -16.21
CA SER A 65 -0.73 -3.64 -17.16
C SER A 65 0.13 -2.38 -17.28
N GLY A 66 -0.36 -1.23 -16.79
CA GLY A 66 0.34 0.06 -16.80
C GLY A 66 1.32 0.27 -15.64
N LEU A 67 1.56 -0.73 -14.79
CA LEU A 67 2.74 -0.77 -13.94
C LEU A 67 3.94 -1.23 -14.81
N GLU A 68 4.24 -0.45 -15.85
CA GLU A 68 5.43 -0.70 -16.66
C GLU A 68 6.66 -0.46 -15.79
N ILE A 69 7.38 -1.56 -15.59
CA ILE A 69 8.62 -1.65 -14.84
C ILE A 69 9.65 -0.93 -15.71
N GLY A 70 9.94 0.33 -15.37
CA GLY A 70 11.08 1.06 -15.94
C GLY A 70 12.40 0.42 -15.55
#